data_AF-A0A7L3ACB5-F1
#
_entry.id   AF-A0A7L3ACB5-F1
#
_cell.length_a   1.000
_cell.length_b   1.000
_cell.length_c   1.000
_cell.angle_alpha   90.00
_cell.angle_beta   90.00
_cell.angle_gamma   90.00
#
_symmetry.space_group_name_H-M   'P 1'
#
loop_
_entity.id
_entity.type
_entity.pdbx_description
1 polymer ?
#
loop_
_entity_poly.entity_id
_entity_poly.type
_entity_poly.pdbx_seq_one_letter_code
_entity_poly.pdbx_strand_id
1 'polypeptide(L)'
;DPNKDTEWNDILRKKGILPPKENLEEKERAKEEEQFAILQKSLVKTYEDMTLEELEENEDEFNEEDERAIEMYRQQRLAEMKAAQMKNKFGEVLEISGKDYVQEVTKAGKGIWVVLHLYKQG
;
A
#
# COMPACT_ATOMS: atom_id res chain seq x y z
N ASP A 1 -35.93 -29.44 -28.51
CA ASP A 1 -35.58 -28.14 -27.94
C ASP A 1 -34.83 -28.39 -26.64
N PRO A 2 -33.52 -28.12 -26.62
CA PRO A 2 -32.65 -28.47 -25.49
C PRO A 2 -32.95 -27.68 -24.21
N ASN A 3 -33.74 -26.60 -24.30
CA ASN A 3 -34.16 -25.78 -23.16
C ASN A 3 -35.57 -26.09 -22.65
N LYS A 4 -36.28 -27.07 -23.23
CA LYS A 4 -37.59 -27.50 -22.71
C LYS A 4 -37.40 -28.32 -21.44
N ASP A 5 -38.12 -27.96 -20.38
CA ASP A 5 -38.13 -28.68 -19.10
C ASP A 5 -39.09 -29.88 -19.18
N THR A 6 -38.66 -30.93 -19.89
CA THR A 6 -39.34 -32.23 -19.88
C THR A 6 -38.63 -33.18 -18.94
N GLU A 7 -39.38 -34.12 -18.34
CA GLU A 7 -38.81 -35.16 -17.47
C GLU A 7 -37.66 -35.92 -18.14
N TRP A 8 -37.70 -36.03 -19.47
CA TRP A 8 -36.66 -36.67 -20.27
C TRP A 8 -35.35 -35.86 -20.32
N ASN A 9 -35.43 -34.53 -20.44
CA ASN A 9 -34.24 -33.66 -20.46
C ASN A 9 -33.52 -33.64 -19.10
N ASP A 10 -34.25 -33.71 -17.99
CA ASP A 10 -33.64 -33.78 -16.65
C ASP A 10 -32.92 -35.10 -16.39
N ILE A 11 -33.48 -36.21 -16.88
CA ILE A 11 -32.79 -37.51 -16.86
C ILE A 11 -31.50 -37.44 -17.68
N LEU A 12 -31.51 -36.78 -18.84
CA LEU A 12 -30.32 -36.62 -19.68
C LEU A 12 -29.24 -35.72 -19.04
N ARG A 13 -29.64 -34.65 -18.34
CA ARG A 13 -28.71 -33.84 -17.53
C ARG A 13 -28.11 -34.65 -16.39
N LYS A 14 -28.92 -35.44 -15.68
CA LYS A 14 -28.48 -36.33 -14.59
C LYS A 14 -27.53 -37.44 -15.05
N LYS A 15 -27.69 -37.90 -16.29
CA LYS A 15 -26.80 -38.88 -16.94
C LYS A 15 -25.56 -38.24 -17.58
N GLY A 16 -25.42 -36.91 -17.53
CA GLY A 16 -24.26 -36.18 -18.06
C GLY A 16 -24.22 -36.05 -19.58
N ILE A 17 -25.35 -36.31 -20.26
CA ILE A 17 -25.47 -36.22 -21.73
C ILE A 17 -25.78 -34.79 -22.17
N LEU A 18 -26.55 -34.05 -21.35
CA LEU A 18 -26.76 -32.61 -21.54
C LEU A 18 -25.97 -31.81 -20.50
N PRO A 19 -25.44 -30.63 -20.89
CA PRO A 19 -24.81 -29.73 -19.95
C PRO A 19 -25.80 -29.27 -18.86
N PRO A 20 -25.30 -28.95 -17.64
CA PRO A 20 -26.11 -28.34 -16.60
C PRO A 20 -26.83 -27.11 -17.14
N LYS A 21 -28.10 -26.94 -16.78
CA LYS A 21 -28.86 -25.75 -17.15
C LYS A 21 -28.21 -24.55 -16.46
N GLU A 22 -27.85 -23.53 -17.22
CA GLU A 22 -27.34 -22.29 -16.61
C GLU A 22 -28.43 -21.71 -15.72
N ASN A 23 -28.15 -21.59 -14.42
CA ASN A 23 -29.07 -20.97 -13.47
C ASN A 23 -29.00 -19.45 -13.68
N LEU A 24 -29.95 -18.94 -14.47
CA LEU A 24 -30.04 -17.51 -14.79
C LEU A 24 -30.18 -16.66 -13.53
N GLU A 25 -30.92 -17.15 -12.51
CA GLU A 25 -31.09 -16.44 -11.24
C GLU A 25 -29.79 -16.31 -10.45
N GLU A 26 -28.91 -17.32 -10.50
CA GLU A 26 -27.60 -17.29 -9.86
C GLU A 26 -26.65 -16.30 -10.57
N LYS A 27 -26.72 -16.25 -11.91
CA LYS A 27 -25.98 -15.26 -12.69
C LYS A 27 -26.48 -13.83 -12.45
N GLU A 28 -27.78 -13.63 -12.31
CA GLU A 28 -28.36 -12.32 -12.02
C GLU A 28 -27.98 -11.86 -10.62
N ARG A 29 -28.05 -12.73 -9.62
CA ARG A 29 -27.61 -12.42 -8.24
C ARG A 29 -26.13 -12.08 -8.17
N ALA A 30 -25.26 -12.84 -8.86
CA ALA A 30 -23.83 -12.55 -8.91
C ALA A 30 -23.54 -11.18 -9.55
N LYS A 31 -24.29 -10.79 -10.58
CA LYS A 31 -24.19 -9.46 -11.19
C LYS A 31 -24.68 -8.36 -10.26
N GLU A 32 -25.77 -8.58 -9.53
CA GLU A 32 -26.27 -7.62 -8.54
C GLU A 32 -25.27 -7.41 -7.40
N GLU A 33 -24.65 -8.48 -6.90
CA GLU A 33 -23.61 -8.42 -5.87
C GLU A 33 -22.36 -7.68 -6.37
N GLU A 34 -21.92 -7.94 -7.62
CA GLU A 34 -20.81 -7.23 -8.25
C GLU A 34 -21.12 -5.74 -8.43
N GLN A 35 -22.33 -5.40 -8.89
CA GLN A 35 -22.78 -4.01 -9.01
C GLN A 35 -22.86 -3.31 -7.66
N PHE A 36 -23.32 -4.01 -6.63
CA PHE A 36 -23.35 -3.47 -5.27
C PHE A 36 -21.94 -3.23 -4.72
N ALA A 37 -21.00 -4.15 -4.97
CA ALA A 37 -19.60 -3.98 -4.57
C ALA A 37 -18.92 -2.80 -5.29
N ILE A 38 -19.19 -2.62 -6.59
CA ILE A 38 -18.71 -1.46 -7.35
C ILE A 38 -19.30 -0.16 -6.80
N LEU A 39 -20.60 -0.14 -6.51
CA LEU A 39 -21.26 1.03 -5.95
C LEU A 39 -20.71 1.38 -4.56
N GLN A 40 -20.55 0.39 -3.68
CA GLN A 40 -19.92 0.57 -2.36
C GLN A 40 -18.48 1.08 -2.48
N LYS A 41 -17.71 0.57 -3.43
CA LYS A 41 -16.34 1.06 -3.68
C LYS A 41 -16.30 2.49 -4.22
N SER A 42 -17.31 2.90 -5.00
CA SER A 42 -17.46 4.29 -5.45
C SER A 42 -17.95 5.26 -4.36
N LEU A 43 -18.63 4.74 -3.34
CA LEU A 43 -19.07 5.49 -2.16
C LEU A 43 -17.91 5.78 -1.19
N VAL A 44 -16.90 4.91 -1.15
CA VAL A 44 -15.62 5.23 -0.50
C VAL A 44 -14.89 6.22 -1.40
N LYS A 45 -15.15 7.51 -1.20
CA LYS A 45 -14.50 8.62 -1.90
C LYS A 45 -12.98 8.51 -1.69
N THR A 46 -12.25 8.13 -2.73
CA THR A 46 -10.78 8.13 -2.71
C THR A 46 -10.30 9.55 -2.93
N TYR A 47 -10.01 10.26 -1.84
CA TYR A 47 -9.48 11.63 -1.84
C TYR A 47 -8.15 11.79 -2.61
N GLU A 48 -7.48 10.68 -2.95
CA GLU A 48 -6.21 10.65 -3.68
C GLU A 48 -6.30 11.19 -5.12
N ASP A 49 -7.49 11.09 -5.76
CA ASP A 49 -7.70 11.50 -7.15
C ASP A 49 -8.49 12.82 -7.27
N MET A 50 -8.87 13.45 -6.15
CA MET A 50 -9.64 14.70 -6.15
C MET A 50 -8.76 15.92 -6.40
N THR A 51 -9.31 16.89 -7.11
CA THR A 51 -8.69 18.21 -7.30
C THR A 51 -8.82 19.07 -6.04
N LEU A 52 -8.00 20.14 -5.93
CA LEU A 52 -8.05 21.04 -4.76
C LEU A 52 -9.44 21.65 -4.53
N GLU A 53 -10.16 21.99 -5.60
CA GLU A 53 -11.48 22.61 -5.56
C GLU A 53 -12.54 21.61 -5.08
N GLU A 54 -12.49 20.37 -5.53
CA GLU A 54 -13.37 19.29 -5.06
C GLU A 54 -13.12 18.93 -3.59
N LEU A 55 -11.88 19.01 -3.12
CA LEU A 55 -11.54 18.79 -1.71
C LEU A 55 -12.09 19.92 -0.81
N GLU A 56 -12.06 21.16 -1.28
CA GLU A 56 -12.63 22.32 -0.59
C GLU A 56 -14.16 22.21 -0.48
N GLU A 57 -14.83 21.78 -1.56
CA GLU A 57 -16.28 21.53 -1.55
C GLU A 57 -16.70 20.38 -0.62
N ASN A 58 -15.81 19.42 -0.37
CA ASN A 58 -16.06 18.27 0.52
C ASN A 58 -15.55 18.51 1.95
N GLU A 59 -15.12 19.72 2.33
CA GLU A 59 -14.61 20.02 3.68
C GLU A 59 -15.60 19.60 4.79
N ASP A 60 -16.91 19.79 4.56
CA ASP A 60 -17.96 19.40 5.51
C ASP A 60 -18.15 17.87 5.65
N GLU A 61 -17.65 17.09 4.68
CA GLU A 61 -17.69 15.62 4.71
C GLU A 61 -16.43 15.00 5.34
N PHE A 62 -15.36 15.78 5.54
CA PHE A 62 -14.20 15.34 6.32
C PHE A 62 -14.64 15.09 7.76
N ASN A 63 -14.53 13.85 8.20
CA ASN A 63 -14.92 13.45 9.54
C ASN A 63 -13.69 13.28 10.45
N GLU A 64 -13.94 13.04 11.74
CA GLU A 64 -12.88 12.83 12.75
C GLU A 64 -11.98 11.61 12.45
N GLU A 65 -12.42 10.67 11.61
CA GLU A 65 -11.61 9.53 11.17
C GLU A 65 -10.61 9.95 10.08
N ASP A 66 -11.01 10.81 9.15
CA ASP A 66 -10.14 11.37 8.11
C ASP A 66 -9.03 12.24 8.71
N GLU A 67 -9.36 13.11 9.67
CA GLU A 67 -8.35 13.93 10.38
C GLU A 67 -7.31 13.05 11.09
N ARG A 68 -7.76 11.96 11.74
CA ARG A 68 -6.85 11.02 12.41
C ARG A 68 -5.97 10.28 11.41
N ALA A 69 -6.50 9.88 10.26
CA ALA A 69 -5.72 9.21 9.21
C ALA A 69 -4.61 10.13 8.65
N ILE A 70 -4.92 11.39 8.39
CA ILE A 70 -3.95 12.40 7.91
C ILE A 70 -2.86 12.62 8.96
N GLU A 71 -3.22 12.79 10.24
CA GLU A 71 -2.25 13.01 11.30
C GLU A 71 -1.35 11.78 11.50
N MET A 72 -1.90 10.56 11.44
CA MET A 72 -1.10 9.33 11.45
C MET A 72 -0.11 9.27 10.29
N TYR A 73 -0.56 9.57 9.07
CA TYR A 73 0.31 9.58 7.89
C TYR A 73 1.43 10.63 8.02
N ARG A 74 1.09 11.83 8.52
CA ARG A 74 2.07 12.88 8.80
C ARG A 74 3.12 12.43 9.80
N GLN A 75 2.69 11.83 10.92
CA GLN A 75 3.60 11.30 11.94
C GLN A 75 4.49 10.19 11.40
N GLN A 76 3.93 9.27 10.60
CA GLN A 76 4.68 8.20 9.97
C GLN A 76 5.77 8.74 9.05
N ARG A 77 5.42 9.69 8.16
CA ARG A 77 6.40 10.33 7.27
C ARG A 77 7.50 11.06 8.02
N LEU A 78 7.15 11.79 9.08
CA LEU A 78 8.13 12.44 9.96
C LEU A 78 9.05 11.43 10.66
N ALA A 79 8.52 10.30 11.12
CA ALA A 79 9.30 9.24 11.74
C ALA A 79 10.28 8.61 10.74
N GLU A 80 9.82 8.34 9.52
CA GLU A 80 10.65 7.84 8.42
C GLU A 80 11.79 8.80 8.08
N MET A 81 11.48 10.10 7.91
CA MET A 81 12.50 11.13 7.66
C MET A 81 13.51 11.23 8.80
N LYS A 82 13.05 11.21 10.06
CA LYS A 82 13.95 11.21 11.23
C LYS A 82 14.83 9.96 11.26
N ALA A 83 14.28 8.78 10.97
CA ALA A 83 15.04 7.54 10.91
C ALA A 83 16.08 7.56 9.78
N ALA A 84 15.73 8.12 8.62
CA ALA A 84 16.65 8.29 7.50
C ALA A 84 17.77 9.30 7.82
N GLN A 85 17.45 10.43 8.44
CA GLN A 85 18.45 11.40 8.91
C GLN A 85 19.39 10.79 9.97
N MET A 86 18.85 10.00 10.90
CA MET A 86 19.67 9.29 11.89
C MET A 86 20.58 8.23 11.26
N LYS A 87 20.26 7.72 10.07
CA LYS A 87 21.13 6.82 9.31
C LYS A 87 22.18 7.60 8.50
N ASN A 88 21.81 8.74 7.94
CA ASN A 88 22.71 9.65 7.22
C ASN A 88 23.53 10.55 8.18
N LYS A 89 24.08 9.97 9.25
CA LYS A 89 24.95 10.69 10.19
C LYS A 89 26.37 10.91 9.64
N PHE A 90 26.78 10.11 8.67
CA PHE A 90 28.12 10.12 8.08
C PHE A 90 27.97 10.37 6.58
N GLY A 91 28.65 11.38 6.06
CA GLY A 91 28.54 11.78 4.64
C GLY A 91 29.67 12.67 4.13
N GLU A 92 30.58 13.08 5.00
CA GLU A 92 31.73 13.91 4.67
C GLU A 92 33.02 13.19 5.11
N VAL A 93 34.10 13.43 4.37
CA VAL A 93 35.43 12.89 4.72
C VAL A 93 36.13 13.92 5.58
N LEU A 94 36.43 13.56 6.83
CA LEU A 94 37.16 14.40 7.77
C LEU A 94 38.63 13.97 7.83
N GLU A 95 39.54 14.93 7.71
CA GLU A 95 40.96 14.72 7.97
C GLU A 95 41.21 14.72 9.48
N ILE A 96 41.77 13.64 10.01
CA ILE A 96 42.06 13.49 11.43
C ILE A 96 43.58 13.50 11.68
N SER A 97 43.99 14.10 12.80
CA SER A 97 45.38 14.03 13.25
C SER A 97 45.65 12.70 13.97
N GLY A 98 46.93 12.33 14.10
CA GLY A 98 47.31 11.10 14.83
C GLY A 98 46.88 11.08 16.30
N LYS A 99 46.61 12.25 16.92
CA LYS A 99 46.12 12.35 18.30
C LYS A 99 44.63 11.98 18.40
N ASP A 100 43.86 12.29 17.36
CA ASP A 100 42.41 12.09 17.32
C ASP A 100 42.05 10.67 16.85
N TYR A 101 43.00 9.95 16.26
CA TYR A 101 42.85 8.56 15.80
C TYR A 101 42.22 7.64 16.86
N VAL A 102 42.67 7.70 18.11
CA VAL A 102 42.17 6.80 19.17
C VAL A 102 40.70 7.10 19.51
N GLN A 103 40.27 8.36 19.42
CA GLN A 103 38.89 8.74 19.70
C GLN A 103 37.99 8.40 18.50
N GLU A 104 38.39 8.80 17.30
CA GLU A 104 37.56 8.69 16.10
C GLU A 104 37.53 7.28 15.50
N VAL A 105 38.62 6.51 15.63
CA VAL A 105 38.72 5.16 15.04
C VAL A 105 38.48 4.09 16.10
N THR A 106 39.26 4.12 17.19
CA THR A 106 39.23 3.05 18.19
C THR A 106 38.00 3.15 19.09
N LYS A 107 37.43 4.35 19.29
CA LYS A 107 36.26 4.60 20.16
C LYS A 107 35.01 5.05 19.40
N ALA A 108 34.96 4.86 18.07
CA ALA A 108 33.84 5.28 17.21
C ALA A 108 32.46 4.80 17.70
N GLY A 109 32.38 3.66 18.40
CA GLY A 109 31.17 3.10 18.97
C GLY A 109 30.79 1.76 18.34
N LYS A 110 29.86 1.03 18.96
CA LYS A 110 29.39 -0.27 18.44
C LYS A 110 28.49 -0.04 17.22
N GLY A 111 28.79 -0.73 16.11
CA GLY A 111 27.99 -0.68 14.88
C GLY A 111 28.35 0.45 13.92
N ILE A 112 29.44 1.18 14.17
CA ILE A 112 29.99 2.20 13.27
C ILE A 112 31.19 1.62 12.54
N TRP A 113 31.17 1.70 11.21
CA TRP A 113 32.29 1.30 10.36
C TRP A 113 33.14 2.53 10.05
N VAL A 114 34.43 2.44 10.32
CA VAL A 114 35.38 3.53 10.05
C VAL A 114 36.29 3.11 8.89
N VAL A 115 36.35 3.94 7.85
CA VAL A 115 37.23 3.76 6.70
C VAL A 115 38.32 4.84 6.77
N LEU A 116 39.58 4.43 6.80
CA LEU A 116 40.73 5.31 6.88
C LEU A 116 41.49 5.34 5.57
N HIS A 117 41.76 6.54 5.07
CA HIS A 117 42.63 6.76 3.93
C HIS A 117 43.90 7.50 4.39
N LEU A 118 45.00 6.75 4.52
CA LEU A 118 46.29 7.32 4.89
C LEU A 118 47.06 7.75 3.64
N TYR A 119 47.36 9.04 3.53
CA TYR A 119 48.13 9.60 2.41
C TYR A 119 49.27 10.48 2.92
N LYS A 120 50.26 10.74 2.06
CA LYS A 120 51.34 11.69 2.30
C LYS A 120 51.25 12.77 1.23
N GLN A 121 51.29 14.04 1.63
CA GLN A 121 51.34 15.15 0.70
C GLN A 121 52.70 15.13 0.00
N GLY A 122 52.67 15.03 -1.33
CA GLY A 122 53.85 14.96 -2.20
C GLY A 122 54.58 16.28 -2.31
#